data_AF-A0A0Q6JIJ5-F1
#
_entry.id   AF-A0A0Q6JIJ5-F1
#
_cell.length_a   1.000
_cell.length_b   1.000
_cell.length_c   1.000
_cell.angle_alpha   90.00
_cell.angle_beta   90.00
_cell.angle_gamma   90.00
#
_symmetry.space_group_name_H-M   'P 1'
#
loop_
_entity.id
_entity.type
_entity.pdbx_description
1 polymer ?
#
loop_
_entity_poly.entity_id
_entity_poly.type
_entity_poly.pdbx_seq_one_letter_code
_entity_poly.pdbx_strand_id
1 'polypeptide(L)'
;MSVADVPAQSSEAVLLDVREQDEWEQGHAPGAIHIPMGDVPARIGEVEVSGPLYVVCRVGGRSARVVEYLQHAGVEAVNVDGGMVAWQQAGLPVVDDAGRPATVY
;
A
#
# COMPACT_ATOMS: atom_id res chain seq x y z
N MET A 1 3.90 3.96 10.55
CA MET A 1 4.14 5.34 10.08
C MET A 1 2.79 5.94 9.69
N SER A 2 2.59 7.24 9.91
CA SER A 2 1.33 7.91 9.56
C SER A 2 1.15 8.00 8.05
N VAL A 3 -0.10 8.01 7.57
CA VAL A 3 -0.44 8.24 6.16
C VAL A 3 0.08 9.58 5.63
N ALA A 4 0.23 10.59 6.50
CA ALA A 4 0.73 11.91 6.13
C ALA A 4 2.23 11.91 5.79
N ASP A 5 2.97 10.91 6.28
CA ASP A 5 4.42 10.79 6.06
C ASP A 5 4.76 9.91 4.84
N VAL A 6 3.75 9.27 4.24
CA VAL A 6 3.93 8.48 3.01
C VAL A 6 4.13 9.45 1.85
N PRO A 7 5.25 9.38 1.11
CA PRO A 7 5.49 10.27 -0.01
C PRO A 7 4.43 10.05 -1.10
N ALA A 8 3.50 11.00 -1.24
CA ALA A 8 2.38 10.85 -2.17
C ALA A 8 2.79 10.76 -3.65
N GLN A 9 4.00 11.24 -4.01
CA GLN A 9 4.52 11.30 -5.37
C GLN A 9 6.06 11.36 -5.40
N SER A 10 6.75 10.43 -4.73
CA SER A 10 8.19 10.27 -4.93
C SER A 10 8.44 9.06 -5.82
N SER A 11 9.19 9.26 -6.91
CA SER A 11 9.67 8.18 -7.78
C SER A 11 10.56 7.14 -7.08
N GLU A 12 10.94 7.38 -5.82
CA GLU A 12 11.80 6.51 -5.02
C GLU A 12 11.06 5.72 -3.91
N ALA A 13 9.81 6.10 -3.60
CA ALA A 13 9.02 5.48 -2.53
C ALA A 13 7.85 4.70 -3.12
N VAL A 14 7.81 3.39 -2.88
CA VAL A 14 6.77 2.50 -3.40
C VAL A 14 5.72 2.25 -2.33
N LEU A 15 4.45 2.42 -2.67
CA LEU A 15 3.31 2.04 -1.83
C LEU A 15 2.71 0.73 -2.35
N LEU A 16 2.81 -0.32 -1.55
CA LEU A 16 2.25 -1.65 -1.80
C LEU A 16 0.89 -1.80 -1.11
N ASP A 17 -0.18 -1.92 -1.88
CA ASP A 17 -1.50 -2.26 -1.39
C ASP A 17 -1.69 -3.78 -1.38
N VAL A 18 -1.89 -4.33 -0.18
CA VAL A 18 -2.04 -5.78 0.06
C VAL A 18 -3.49 -6.22 0.28
N ARG A 19 -4.45 -5.36 -0.04
CA ARG A 19 -5.88 -5.69 0.00
C ARG A 19 -6.27 -6.67 -1.11
N GLU A 20 -7.46 -7.24 -0.99
CA GLU A 20 -8.02 -8.11 -2.03
C GLU A 20 -8.40 -7.31 -3.28
N GLN A 21 -8.57 -7.99 -4.41
CA GLN A 21 -8.84 -7.38 -5.72
C GLN A 21 -10.11 -6.50 -5.71
N ASP A 22 -11.17 -6.95 -5.05
CA ASP A 22 -12.43 -6.21 -4.96
C ASP A 22 -12.28 -4.89 -4.18
N GLU A 23 -11.45 -4.87 -3.14
CA GLU A 23 -11.11 -3.65 -2.39
C GLU A 23 -10.23 -2.69 -3.20
N TRP A 24 -9.34 -3.22 -4.04
CA TRP A 24 -8.48 -2.44 -4.93
C TRP A 24 -9.28 -1.74 -6.04
N GLU A 25 -10.17 -2.47 -6.70
CA GLU A 25 -11.01 -1.99 -7.80
C GLU A 25 -11.98 -0.87 -7.36
N GLN A 26 -12.37 -0.85 -6.08
CA GLN A 26 -13.19 0.22 -5.51
C GLN A 26 -12.45 1.55 -5.40
N GLY A 27 -11.14 1.51 -5.16
CA GLY A 27 -10.32 2.70 -5.00
C GLY A 27 -9.05 2.44 -4.21
N HIS A 28 -7.96 3.04 -4.65
CA HIS A 28 -6.62 2.89 -4.08
C HIS A 28 -5.82 4.21 -4.16
N ALA A 29 -4.67 4.25 -3.49
CA ALA A 29 -3.79 5.40 -3.56
C ALA A 29 -3.15 5.50 -4.96
N PRO A 30 -3.06 6.70 -5.58
CA PRO A 30 -2.44 6.87 -6.88
C PRO A 30 -1.01 6.34 -6.92
N GLY A 31 -0.67 5.58 -7.96
CA GLY A 31 0.68 5.02 -8.14
C GLY A 31 1.04 3.88 -7.20
N ALA A 32 0.10 3.40 -6.37
CA ALA A 32 0.30 2.20 -5.57
C ALA A 32 0.46 0.96 -6.49
N ILE A 33 1.21 -0.02 -6.01
CA ILE A 33 1.30 -1.35 -6.62
C ILE A 33 0.36 -2.28 -5.86
N HIS A 34 -0.41 -3.08 -6.58
CA HIS A 34 -1.33 -4.05 -5.99
C HIS A 34 -0.75 -5.46 -6.00
N ILE A 35 -0.57 -6.05 -4.81
CA ILE A 35 -0.27 -7.47 -4.64
C ILE A 35 -1.03 -7.96 -3.40
N PRO A 36 -2.11 -8.75 -3.57
CA PRO A 36 -2.86 -9.30 -2.44
C PRO A 36 -1.94 -10.00 -1.43
N MET A 37 -2.26 -9.88 -0.13
CA MET A 37 -1.42 -10.42 0.95
C MET A 37 -0.98 -11.89 0.73
N GLY A 38 -1.88 -12.73 0.22
CA GLY A 38 -1.59 -14.15 -0.05
C GLY A 38 -0.56 -14.38 -1.15
N ASP A 39 -0.43 -13.43 -2.08
CA ASP A 39 0.46 -13.53 -3.25
C ASP A 39 1.84 -12.89 -3.00
N VAL A 40 1.98 -12.09 -1.94
CA VAL A 40 3.23 -11.38 -1.61
C VAL A 40 4.45 -12.30 -1.62
N PRO A 41 4.44 -13.50 -1.00
CA PRO A 41 5.63 -14.36 -1.00
C PRO A 41 6.11 -14.79 -2.40
N ALA A 42 5.18 -14.87 -3.37
CA ALA A 42 5.50 -15.28 -4.74
C ALA A 42 5.83 -14.09 -5.65
N ARG A 43 5.27 -12.90 -5.36
CA ARG A 43 5.26 -11.75 -6.28
C ARG A 43 6.08 -10.56 -5.82
N ILE A 44 6.61 -10.55 -4.59
CA ILE A 44 7.37 -9.40 -4.09
C ILE A 44 8.60 -9.06 -4.95
N GLY A 45 9.17 -10.04 -5.65
CA GLY A 45 10.27 -9.81 -6.60
C GLY A 45 9.89 -8.95 -7.82
N GLU A 46 8.60 -8.71 -8.08
CA GLU A 46 8.11 -7.78 -9.11
C GLU A 46 8.29 -6.30 -8.70
N VAL A 47 8.49 -6.06 -7.40
CA VAL A 47 8.53 -4.71 -6.83
C VAL A 47 9.97 -4.22 -6.76
N GLU A 48 10.36 -3.34 -7.67
CA GLU A 48 11.66 -2.67 -7.63
C GLU A 48 11.64 -1.57 -6.56
N VAL A 49 12.46 -1.72 -5.52
CA VAL A 49 12.58 -0.76 -4.42
C VAL A 49 13.97 -0.14 -4.41
N SER A 50 14.02 1.18 -4.58
CA SER A 50 15.24 1.99 -4.37
C SER A 50 15.28 2.64 -2.98
N GLY A 51 14.24 2.45 -2.18
CA GLY A 51 14.05 3.03 -0.85
C GLY A 51 13.04 2.20 -0.03
N PRO A 52 12.52 2.75 1.08
CA PRO A 52 11.59 2.02 1.94
C PRO A 52 10.29 1.66 1.20
N LEU A 53 9.85 0.42 1.37
CA LEU A 53 8.60 -0.10 0.84
C LEU A 53 7.46 0.16 1.84
N TYR A 54 6.57 1.08 1.51
CA TYR A 54 5.38 1.34 2.32
C TYR A 54 4.33 0.28 2.03
N VAL A 55 3.76 -0.33 3.07
CA VAL A 55 2.73 -1.37 2.90
C VAL A 55 1.44 -0.91 3.55
N VAL A 56 0.35 -0.95 2.79
CA VAL A 56 -0.97 -0.51 3.21
C VAL A 56 -2.00 -1.62 3.04
N CYS A 57 -2.98 -1.66 3.92
CA CYS A 57 -4.19 -2.45 3.73
C CYS A 57 -5.41 -1.60 4.10
N ARG A 58 -6.57 -2.20 4.40
CA ARG A 58 -7.76 -1.41 4.78
C ARG A 58 -7.55 -0.55 6.04
N VAL A 59 -7.05 -1.16 7.14
CA VAL A 59 -6.93 -0.50 8.45
C VAL A 59 -5.58 -0.71 9.16
N GLY A 60 -4.63 -1.41 8.54
CA GLY A 60 -3.27 -1.65 9.06
C GLY A 60 -2.95 -3.08 9.51
N GLY A 61 -3.96 -3.95 9.71
CA GLY A 61 -3.73 -5.30 10.26
C GLY A 61 -3.03 -6.29 9.32
N ARG A 62 -3.45 -6.36 8.05
CA ARG A 62 -2.82 -7.22 7.04
C ARG A 62 -1.42 -6.71 6.66
N SER A 63 -1.31 -5.41 6.46
CA SER A 63 -0.04 -4.76 6.12
C SER A 63 1.01 -4.92 7.21
N ALA A 64 0.65 -4.88 8.49
CA ALA A 64 1.61 -5.15 9.57
C ALA A 64 2.23 -6.56 9.49
N ARG A 65 1.42 -7.58 9.17
CA ARG A 65 1.91 -8.96 8.98
C ARG A 65 2.81 -9.09 7.75
N VAL A 66 2.46 -8.40 6.67
CA VAL A 66 3.30 -8.38 5.46
C VAL A 66 4.62 -7.69 5.73
N VAL A 67 4.62 -6.57 6.46
CA VAL A 67 5.85 -5.86 6.86
C VAL A 67 6.75 -6.75 7.69
N GLU A 68 6.22 -7.48 8.68
CA GLU A 68 6.99 -8.45 9.47
C GLU A 68 7.64 -9.52 8.58
N TYR A 69 6.87 -10.09 7.65
CA TYR A 69 7.39 -11.06 6.68
C TYR A 69 8.52 -10.49 5.81
N LEU A 70 8.33 -9.28 5.27
CA LEU A 70 9.29 -8.60 4.40
C LEU A 70 10.57 -8.23 5.13
N GLN A 71 10.46 -7.75 6.37
CA GLN A 71 11.60 -7.43 7.22
C GLN A 71 12.44 -8.69 7.54
N HIS A 72 11.79 -9.83 7.79
CA HIS A 72 12.48 -11.12 7.94
C HIS A 72 13.19 -11.57 6.66
N ALA A 73 12.69 -11.17 5.49
CA ALA A 73 13.33 -11.41 4.20
C ALA A 73 14.43 -10.37 3.86
N GLY A 74 14.71 -9.42 4.75
CA GLY A 74 15.72 -8.38 4.56
C GLY A 74 15.26 -7.18 3.72
N VAL A 75 13.96 -7.04 3.48
CA VAL A 75 13.36 -5.88 2.79
C VAL A 75 13.03 -4.80 3.80
N GLU A 76 13.46 -3.57 3.54
CA GLU A 76 13.09 -2.40 4.35
C GLU A 76 11.63 -2.03 4.07
N ALA A 77 10.71 -2.57 4.88
CA ALA A 77 9.28 -2.33 4.77
C ALA A 77 8.73 -1.54 5.96
N VAL A 78 7.76 -0.66 5.70
CA VAL A 78 7.12 0.23 6.68
C VAL A 78 5.61 0.08 6.62
N ASN A 79 4.98 -0.22 7.75
CA ASN A 79 3.51 -0.26 7.83
C ASN A 79 2.91 1.15 7.79
N VAL A 80 1.90 1.33 6.95
CA VAL A 80 1.06 2.52 6.92
C VAL A 80 -0.08 2.37 7.93
N ASP A 81 -0.02 3.15 9.01
CA ASP A 81 -0.94 3.05 10.13
C ASP A 81 -2.33 3.57 9.74
N GLY A 82 -3.38 2.85 10.16
CA GLY A 82 -4.76 3.18 9.82
C GLY A 82 -5.17 2.87 8.38
N GLY A 83 -4.23 2.43 7.53
CA GLY A 83 -4.51 1.92 6.19
C GLY A 83 -5.17 2.92 5.24
N MET A 84 -5.82 2.41 4.21
CA MET A 84 -6.56 3.18 3.21
C MET A 84 -7.74 3.96 3.80
N VAL A 85 -8.29 3.54 4.94
CA VAL A 85 -9.30 4.32 5.67
C VAL A 85 -8.70 5.63 6.20
N ALA A 86 -7.55 5.56 6.87
CA ALA A 86 -6.86 6.76 7.36
C ALA A 86 -6.37 7.63 6.20
N TRP A 87 -5.91 7.03 5.10
CA TRP A 87 -5.50 7.73 3.88
C TRP A 87 -6.63 8.62 3.35
N GLN A 88 -7.83 8.05 3.19
CA GLN A 88 -9.01 8.80 2.75
C GLN A 88 -9.43 9.86 3.77
N GLN A 89 -9.42 9.55 5.07
CA GLN A 89 -9.77 10.50 6.13
C GLN A 89 -8.80 11.70 6.20
N ALA A 90 -7.54 11.49 5.81
CA ALA A 90 -6.56 12.56 5.67
C ALA A 90 -6.78 13.44 4.42
N GLY A 91 -7.79 13.14 3.61
CA GLY A 91 -8.10 13.90 2.38
C GLY A 91 -7.11 13.64 1.25
N LEU A 92 -6.32 12.57 1.34
CA LEU A 92 -5.39 12.18 0.27
C LEU A 92 -6.17 11.61 -0.94
N PRO A 93 -5.65 11.77 -2.17
CA PRO A 93 -6.35 11.30 -3.36
C PRO A 93 -6.56 9.78 -3.34
N VAL A 94 -7.72 9.34 -3.82
CA VAL A 94 -8.05 7.93 -4.06
C VAL A 94 -8.53 7.82 -5.50
N VAL A 95 -8.02 6.83 -6.24
CA VAL A 95 -8.32 6.62 -7.66
C VAL A 95 -8.75 5.18 -7.95
N ASP A 96 -9.46 4.99 -9.05
CA ASP A 96 -9.68 3.67 -9.66
C ASP A 96 -8.60 3.33 -10.70
N ASP A 97 -8.70 2.16 -11.35
CA ASP A 97 -7.76 1.72 -12.38
C ASP A 97 -7.68 2.66 -13.60
N ALA A 98 -8.69 3.51 -13.81
CA ALA A 98 -8.71 4.52 -14.86
C ALA A 98 -8.14 5.88 -14.39
N GLY A 99 -7.65 5.97 -13.15
CA GLY A 99 -7.12 7.19 -12.55
C GLY A 99 -8.20 8.21 -12.15
N ARG A 100 -9.47 7.81 -12.10
CA ARG A 100 -10.60 8.70 -11.76
C ARG A 100 -10.79 8.72 -10.25
N PRO A 101 -11.27 9.84 -9.66
CA PRO A 101 -11.55 9.91 -8.23
C PRO A 101 -12.47 8.77 -7.77
N ALA A 102 -12.08 8.10 -6.70
CA ALA A 102 -12.76 6.94 -6.14
C ALA A 102 -12.88 7.04 -4.61
N THR A 103 -13.40 6.00 -3.95
CA THR A 103 -13.64 5.99 -2.51
C THR A 103 -13.37 4.61 -1.93
N VAL A 104 -12.71 4.59 -0.78
CA VAL A 104 -12.53 3.40 0.05
C VAL A 104 -13.76 3.27 0.95
N TYR A 105 -14.49 2.16 0.81
CA TYR A 105 -15.65 1.82 1.64
C TYR A 105 -15.27 0.90 2.80
#